data_AF-A0A1I8B4E4-F1
#
_entry.id   AF-A0A1I8B4E4-F1
#
_cell.length_a   1.000
_cell.length_b   1.000
_cell.length_c   1.000
_cell.angle_alpha   90.00
_cell.angle_beta   90.00
_cell.angle_gamma   90.00
#
_symmetry.space_group_name_H-M   'P 1'
#
loop_
_entity.id
_entity.type
_entity.pdbx_description
1 polymer ?
#
loop_
_entity_poly.entity_id
_entity_poly.type
_entity_poly.pdbx_seq_one_letter_code
_entity_poly.pdbx_strand_id
1 'polypeptide(L)'
;MTFQWPWQYDFPPFFTLQPNLQTRDKQLKSWSRLVLDYCQFNKIYSVNFEEISNSELFNNRRLNRRLDDFGIRAVFEYLENLKHIEWCDKQRTRCNIYWRRPEEWGLQIYEWANSIGLLNSVVTLFELTQGEDAVQESFYGLDKEILLKGLSHLEKQGKAVLIDIDGEKGGGDTVIIYVNPGTKYSIVVKRGKTIHMKYGALRHEFLIGKRLERLFISPSFFSSYGTPISATAGYVHILRPSPHLWTQTMQKRTQILYTPDIGTIILLLDIKPGSIVCETGTGSGSLTHALATTVGPKGKVFSYDIEADRVEAVKTDIETHGLSSIVTINCRDVCSAGFSPEISNQCDALFLDLPSPWLAVNACVEALNPNKFGRLVSFSPCIEQVQQMVQTLEKNGFISIETIEIVPKKLKVINIESETLAESALLGSNLPINYKGLEENNSTKQENKNRGSKRKHPRWAEGNEEIDGENAKELVFDTIPFPTNQPTHTGYLTSATLLPKRV
;
A
#
# COMPACT_ATOMS: atom_id res chain seq x y z
N MET A 1 1.29 39.57 29.92
CA MET A 1 0.00 40.20 30.33
C MET A 1 -0.60 39.34 31.43
N THR A 2 -1.43 39.89 32.31
CA THR A 2 -2.19 39.13 33.32
C THR A 2 -3.62 38.92 32.83
N PHE A 3 -4.20 37.73 33.09
CA PHE A 3 -5.56 37.43 32.69
C PHE A 3 -6.55 38.34 33.42
N GLN A 4 -7.51 38.91 32.69
CA GLN A 4 -8.54 39.77 33.26
C GLN A 4 -9.74 38.91 33.66
N TRP A 5 -9.91 38.71 34.96
CA TRP A 5 -11.03 37.94 35.49
C TRP A 5 -12.34 38.71 35.35
N PRO A 6 -13.42 38.07 34.88
CA PRO A 6 -14.73 38.71 34.78
C PRO A 6 -15.34 38.91 36.18
N TRP A 7 -16.23 39.88 36.34
CA TRP A 7 -16.84 40.19 37.65
C TRP A 7 -17.55 38.99 38.29
N GLN A 8 -18.07 38.06 37.50
CA GLN A 8 -18.69 36.83 37.96
C GLN A 8 -17.72 35.94 38.76
N TYR A 9 -16.43 36.00 38.47
CA TYR A 9 -15.39 35.26 39.20
C TYR A 9 -15.19 35.79 40.62
N ASP A 10 -15.54 37.06 40.89
CA ASP A 10 -15.55 37.65 42.22
C ASP A 10 -16.92 37.52 42.94
N PHE A 11 -17.87 36.79 42.35
CA PHE A 11 -19.20 36.58 42.92
C PHE A 11 -19.30 35.18 43.58
N PRO A 12 -19.37 35.06 44.93
CA PRO A 12 -19.29 33.77 45.61
C PRO A 12 -20.32 32.70 45.17
N PRO A 13 -21.60 33.03 44.88
CA PRO A 13 -22.57 32.06 44.36
C PRO A 13 -22.21 31.46 43.00
N PHE A 14 -21.28 32.07 42.26
CA PHE A 14 -20.84 31.57 40.96
C PHE A 14 -20.13 30.21 41.04
N PHE A 15 -19.48 29.92 42.18
CA PHE A 15 -18.79 28.64 42.46
C PHE A 15 -19.72 27.55 43.03
N THR A 16 -21.03 27.79 43.08
CA THR A 16 -22.01 26.80 43.54
C THR A 16 -23.05 26.61 42.44
N LEU A 17 -23.20 25.37 41.97
CA LEU A 17 -24.13 25.06 40.89
C LEU A 17 -25.57 25.44 41.30
N GLN A 18 -26.23 26.27 40.50
CA GLN A 18 -27.54 26.80 40.86
C GLN A 18 -28.63 25.71 40.70
N PRO A 19 -29.57 25.59 41.65
CA PRO A 19 -30.62 24.57 41.60
C PRO A 19 -31.71 24.89 40.56
N ASN A 20 -31.95 26.18 40.29
CA ASN A 20 -32.92 26.62 39.29
C ASN A 20 -32.35 26.45 37.88
N LEU A 21 -33.08 25.77 36.99
CA LEU A 21 -32.64 25.45 35.63
C LEU A 21 -32.28 26.69 34.78
N GLN A 22 -33.07 27.77 34.85
CA GLN A 22 -32.83 28.98 34.06
C GLN A 22 -31.60 29.76 34.57
N THR A 23 -31.43 29.83 35.89
CA THR A 23 -30.25 30.47 36.50
C THR A 23 -29.00 29.63 36.27
N ARG A 24 -29.12 28.30 36.33
CA ARG A 24 -28.04 27.34 36.04
C ARG A 24 -27.58 27.44 34.59
N ASP A 25 -28.49 27.57 33.63
CA ASP A 25 -28.15 27.77 32.23
C ASP A 25 -27.31 29.05 32.03
N LYS A 26 -27.75 30.18 32.59
CA LYS A 26 -26.99 31.45 32.56
C LYS A 26 -25.62 31.33 33.24
N GLN A 27 -25.56 30.58 34.34
CA GLN A 27 -24.32 30.30 35.07
C GLN A 27 -23.36 29.46 34.22
N LEU A 28 -23.83 28.34 33.66
CA LEU A 28 -23.03 27.45 32.80
C LEU A 28 -22.56 28.15 31.52
N LYS A 29 -23.39 29.02 30.94
CA LYS A 29 -22.99 29.88 29.82
C LYS A 29 -21.87 30.84 30.21
N SER A 30 -21.94 31.43 31.40
CA SER A 30 -20.90 32.33 31.91
C SER A 30 -19.60 31.58 32.23
N TRP A 31 -19.70 30.38 32.81
CA TRP A 31 -18.56 29.48 33.01
C TRP A 31 -17.92 29.05 31.70
N SER A 32 -18.72 28.66 30.71
CA SER A 32 -18.22 28.26 29.39
C SER A 32 -17.41 29.38 28.74
N ARG A 33 -17.92 30.62 28.80
CA ARG A 33 -17.20 31.79 28.30
C ARG A 33 -15.89 32.01 29.05
N LEU A 34 -15.91 31.95 30.38
CA LEU A 34 -14.71 32.09 31.21
C LEU A 34 -13.67 31.01 30.88
N VAL A 35 -14.07 29.75 30.71
CA VAL A 35 -13.19 28.64 30.33
C VAL A 35 -12.55 28.92 28.96
N LEU A 36 -13.34 29.31 27.96
CA LEU A 36 -12.82 29.62 26.64
C LEU A 36 -11.87 30.83 26.65
N ASP A 37 -12.23 31.92 27.33
CA ASP A 37 -11.41 33.12 27.45
C ASP A 37 -10.07 32.81 28.15
N TYR A 38 -10.10 32.01 29.22
CA TYR A 38 -8.92 31.58 29.96
C TYR A 38 -8.02 30.65 29.14
N CYS A 39 -8.59 29.66 28.45
CA CYS A 39 -7.85 28.77 27.58
C CYS A 39 -7.25 29.51 26.38
N GLN A 40 -7.97 30.49 25.80
CA GLN A 40 -7.47 31.34 24.73
C GLN A 40 -6.29 32.19 25.20
N PHE A 41 -6.41 32.84 26.37
CA PHE A 41 -5.35 33.70 26.92
C PHE A 41 -4.06 32.92 27.19
N ASN A 42 -4.18 31.71 27.73
CA ASN A 42 -3.04 30.85 28.05
C ASN A 42 -2.63 29.91 26.89
N LYS A 43 -3.29 29.99 25.72
CA LYS A 43 -3.09 29.10 24.57
C LYS A 43 -3.17 27.60 24.90
N ILE A 44 -4.17 27.20 25.69
CA ILE A 44 -4.37 25.82 26.17
C ILE A 44 -5.34 25.06 25.25
N TYR A 45 -4.81 24.26 24.33
CA TYR A 45 -5.60 23.52 23.33
C TYR A 45 -6.04 22.11 23.76
N SER A 46 -5.35 21.51 24.73
CA SER A 46 -5.65 20.20 25.30
C SER A 46 -5.68 20.31 26.82
N VAL A 47 -6.68 19.69 27.44
CA VAL A 47 -6.92 19.76 28.88
C VAL A 47 -7.08 18.37 29.46
N ASN A 48 -6.32 18.11 30.53
CA ASN A 48 -6.57 17.00 31.44
C ASN A 48 -7.53 17.46 32.55
N PHE A 49 -8.58 16.67 32.81
CA PHE A 49 -9.62 16.99 33.77
C PHE A 49 -9.09 17.17 35.21
N GLU A 50 -8.14 16.32 35.64
CA GLU A 50 -7.59 16.39 37.00
C GLU A 50 -6.73 17.64 37.21
N GLU A 51 -5.97 18.02 36.19
CA GLU A 51 -5.10 19.20 36.22
C GLU A 51 -5.91 20.49 36.23
N ILE A 52 -6.92 20.60 35.36
CA ILE A 52 -7.71 21.83 35.27
C ILE A 52 -8.62 22.01 36.47
N SER A 53 -9.12 20.93 37.07
CA SER A 53 -9.97 21.00 38.27
C SER A 53 -9.24 21.60 39.48
N ASN A 54 -7.90 21.49 39.50
CA ASN A 54 -7.05 22.08 40.53
C ASN A 54 -6.43 23.43 40.13
N SER A 55 -6.73 23.90 38.92
CA SER A 55 -6.22 25.18 38.40
C SER A 55 -6.92 26.39 39.01
N GLU A 56 -6.31 27.56 38.85
CA GLU A 56 -6.91 28.84 39.24
C GLU A 56 -8.22 29.16 38.53
N LEU A 57 -8.53 28.50 37.39
CA LEU A 57 -9.78 28.67 36.67
C LEU A 57 -11.00 28.30 37.52
N PHE A 58 -10.93 27.19 38.26
CA PHE A 58 -12.03 26.70 39.09
C PHE A 58 -11.81 26.91 40.59
N ASN A 59 -10.67 27.49 40.99
CA ASN A 59 -10.30 27.73 42.37
C ASN A 59 -9.92 29.21 42.60
N ASN A 60 -10.84 29.98 43.19
CA ASN A 60 -10.59 31.35 43.59
C ASN A 60 -10.07 31.41 45.03
N ARG A 61 -8.74 31.56 45.15
CA ARG A 61 -8.05 31.68 46.44
C ARG A 61 -8.41 32.95 47.22
N ARG A 62 -8.81 34.03 46.56
CA ARG A 62 -9.20 35.29 47.22
C ARG A 62 -10.53 35.16 47.95
N LEU A 63 -11.47 34.42 47.36
CA LEU A 63 -12.79 34.14 47.97
C LEU A 63 -12.82 32.88 48.82
N ASN A 64 -11.74 32.08 48.82
CA ASN A 64 -11.70 30.73 49.38
C ASN A 64 -12.86 29.86 48.87
N ARG A 65 -13.10 29.90 47.55
CA ARG A 65 -14.19 29.17 46.87
C ARG A 65 -13.63 28.36 45.70
N ARG A 66 -14.13 27.14 45.56
CA ARG A 66 -13.84 26.23 44.44
C ARG A 66 -15.14 25.64 43.91
N LEU A 67 -15.24 25.48 42.60
CA LEU A 67 -16.32 24.72 41.97
C LEU A 67 -16.03 23.22 42.19
N ASP A 68 -17.03 22.49 42.66
CA ASP A 68 -16.93 21.05 42.90
C ASP A 68 -16.81 20.26 41.59
N ASP A 69 -16.27 19.04 41.67
CA ASP A 69 -16.03 18.22 40.47
C ASP A 69 -17.33 17.93 39.69
N PHE A 70 -18.47 17.87 40.39
CA PHE A 70 -19.79 17.77 39.76
C PHE A 70 -20.14 19.03 38.95
N GLY A 71 -19.93 20.22 39.51
CA GLY A 71 -20.11 21.49 38.80
C GLY A 71 -19.16 21.63 37.61
N ILE A 72 -17.90 21.24 37.76
CA ILE A 72 -16.91 21.28 36.67
C ILE A 72 -17.34 20.35 35.53
N ARG A 73 -17.76 19.12 35.81
CA ARG A 73 -18.29 18.20 34.79
C ARG A 73 -19.49 18.78 34.05
N ALA A 74 -20.41 19.45 34.76
CA ALA A 74 -21.55 20.11 34.13
C ALA A 74 -21.14 21.24 33.17
N VAL A 75 -20.06 21.97 33.47
CA VAL A 75 -19.49 22.97 32.57
C VAL A 75 -18.91 22.33 31.30
N PHE A 76 -18.15 21.25 31.43
CA PHE A 76 -17.58 20.54 30.27
C PHE A 76 -18.64 19.85 29.41
N GLU A 77 -19.67 19.27 30.03
CA GLU A 77 -20.82 18.71 29.30
C GLU A 77 -21.57 19.81 28.52
N TYR A 78 -21.72 20.98 29.12
CA TYR A 78 -22.31 22.14 28.43
C TYR A 78 -21.44 22.61 27.26
N LEU A 79 -20.11 22.65 27.42
CA LEU A 79 -19.18 22.96 26.33
C LEU A 79 -19.21 21.93 25.19
N GLU A 80 -19.40 20.65 25.50
CA GLU A 80 -19.52 19.57 24.51
C GLU A 80 -20.79 19.73 23.68
N ASN A 81 -21.91 20.05 24.33
CA ASN A 81 -23.18 20.33 23.65
C ASN A 81 -23.07 21.53 22.70
N LEU A 82 -22.24 22.53 23.07
CA LEU A 82 -21.92 23.66 22.20
C LEU A 82 -20.83 23.37 21.15
N LYS A 83 -20.32 22.14 21.10
CA LYS A 83 -19.24 21.69 20.19
C LYS A 83 -17.93 22.46 20.36
N HIS A 84 -17.66 22.92 21.58
CA HIS A 84 -16.40 23.59 21.92
C HIS A 84 -15.36 22.64 22.51
N ILE A 85 -15.71 21.38 22.77
CA ILE A 85 -14.77 20.36 23.20
C ILE A 85 -14.96 19.03 22.46
N GLU A 86 -13.90 18.25 22.39
CA GLU A 86 -13.91 16.87 21.90
C GLU A 86 -13.09 15.99 22.86
N TRP A 87 -13.71 14.95 23.41
CA TRP A 87 -13.05 14.00 24.30
C TRP A 87 -12.12 13.07 23.52
N CYS A 88 -10.91 12.88 24.04
CA CYS A 88 -9.91 12.00 23.44
C CYS A 88 -10.06 10.54 23.90
N ASP A 89 -10.83 10.29 24.96
CA ASP A 89 -10.94 8.99 25.61
C ASP A 89 -12.37 8.67 26.09
N LYS A 90 -12.69 7.37 26.17
CA LYS A 90 -14.00 6.90 26.68
C LYS A 90 -14.20 7.21 28.17
N GLN A 91 -13.10 7.40 28.91
CA GLN A 91 -13.13 7.70 30.34
C GLN A 91 -13.26 9.21 30.63
N ARG A 92 -13.30 10.07 29.60
CA ARG A 92 -13.46 11.53 29.67
C ARG A 92 -12.45 12.17 30.63
N THR A 93 -11.21 11.74 30.53
CA THR A 93 -10.08 12.25 31.32
C THR A 93 -9.33 13.36 30.59
N ARG A 94 -9.32 13.33 29.24
CA ARG A 94 -8.64 14.33 28.42
C ARG A 94 -9.52 14.80 27.27
N CYS A 95 -9.56 16.11 27.04
CA CYS A 95 -10.29 16.70 25.93
C CYS A 95 -9.49 17.79 25.22
N ASN A 96 -9.80 17.99 23.95
CA ASN A 96 -9.36 19.16 23.19
C ASN A 96 -10.38 20.29 23.37
N ILE A 97 -9.90 21.51 23.60
CA ILE A 97 -10.73 22.70 23.78
C ILE A 97 -10.60 23.62 22.56
N TYR A 98 -11.73 24.06 22.05
CA TYR A 98 -11.86 24.88 20.86
C TYR A 98 -12.51 26.24 21.20
N TRP A 99 -11.72 27.27 21.54
CA TRP A 99 -12.25 28.65 21.64
C TRP A 99 -12.64 29.24 20.28
N ARG A 100 -12.08 28.68 19.22
CA ARG A 100 -12.54 28.82 17.84
C ARG A 100 -12.56 27.43 17.24
N ARG A 101 -13.60 27.12 16.47
CA ARG A 101 -13.81 25.76 15.98
C ARG A 101 -12.79 25.41 14.88
N PRO A 102 -12.42 24.12 14.72
CA PRO A 102 -11.49 23.71 13.65
C PRO A 102 -11.96 24.15 12.26
N GLU A 103 -13.27 24.13 11.98
CA GLU A 103 -13.80 24.57 10.69
C GLU A 103 -13.58 26.07 10.44
N GLU A 104 -13.71 26.89 11.49
CA GLU A 104 -13.47 28.33 11.44
C GLU A 104 -11.98 28.65 11.28
N TRP A 105 -11.11 27.86 11.91
CA TRP A 105 -9.66 27.93 11.69
C TRP A 105 -9.31 27.60 10.24
N GLY A 106 -9.89 26.52 9.70
CA GLY A 106 -9.71 26.14 8.30
C GLY A 106 -10.13 27.27 7.35
N LEU A 107 -11.31 27.86 7.56
CA LEU A 107 -11.78 28.97 6.73
C LEU A 107 -10.84 30.17 6.77
N GLN A 108 -10.40 30.58 7.96
CA GLN A 108 -9.51 31.72 8.12
C GLN A 108 -8.14 31.50 7.45
N ILE A 109 -7.57 30.30 7.60
CA ILE A 109 -6.31 29.93 6.93
C ILE A 109 -6.48 29.97 5.41
N TYR A 110 -7.63 29.52 4.89
CA TYR A 110 -7.93 29.56 3.47
C TYR A 110 -8.09 31.00 2.95
N GLU A 111 -8.79 31.87 3.68
CA GLU A 111 -8.97 33.28 3.32
C GLU A 111 -7.64 34.04 3.31
N TRP A 112 -6.80 33.81 4.32
CA TRP A 112 -5.44 34.34 4.35
C TRP A 112 -4.60 33.82 3.19
N ALA A 113 -4.57 32.50 2.96
CA ALA A 113 -3.81 31.92 1.86
C ALA A 113 -4.24 32.48 0.49
N ASN A 114 -5.52 32.81 0.34
CA ASN A 114 -6.04 33.51 -0.84
C ASN A 114 -5.58 34.97 -0.93
N SER A 115 -5.55 35.72 0.19
CA SER A 115 -5.16 37.13 0.19
C SER A 115 -3.69 37.35 -0.14
N ILE A 116 -2.82 36.42 0.26
CA ILE A 116 -1.37 36.48 -0.02
C ILE A 116 -0.95 35.65 -1.25
N GLY A 117 -1.91 35.07 -1.99
CA GLY A 117 -1.64 34.38 -3.25
C GLY A 117 -0.96 33.02 -3.11
N LEU A 118 -1.06 32.37 -1.95
CA LEU A 118 -0.52 31.02 -1.70
C LEU A 118 -1.42 29.89 -2.23
N LEU A 119 -2.57 30.19 -2.84
CA LEU A 119 -3.39 29.15 -3.47
C LEU A 119 -2.62 28.42 -4.58
N ASN A 120 -2.75 27.10 -4.62
CA ASN A 120 -2.01 26.20 -5.51
C ASN A 120 -0.49 26.10 -5.24
N SER A 121 0.01 26.68 -4.15
CA SER A 121 1.38 26.48 -3.68
C SER A 121 1.45 25.42 -2.58
N VAL A 122 2.59 24.73 -2.47
CA VAL A 122 2.86 23.78 -1.39
C VAL A 122 3.49 24.56 -0.24
N VAL A 123 2.84 24.54 0.92
CA VAL A 123 3.28 25.24 2.13
C VAL A 123 3.37 24.24 3.28
N THR A 124 4.41 24.34 4.09
CA THR A 124 4.57 23.50 5.28
C THR A 124 3.67 23.97 6.42
N LEU A 125 3.34 23.08 7.36
CA LEU A 125 2.59 23.45 8.57
C LEU A 125 3.33 24.51 9.41
N PHE A 126 4.67 24.49 9.35
CA PHE A 126 5.51 25.48 10.01
C PHE A 126 5.38 26.85 9.35
N GLU A 127 5.48 26.95 8.02
CA GLU A 127 5.28 28.22 7.29
C GLU A 127 3.86 28.78 7.50
N LEU A 128 2.85 27.91 7.60
CA LEU A 128 1.46 28.31 7.88
C LEU A 128 1.27 28.95 9.27
N THR A 129 2.01 28.52 10.27
CA THR A 129 1.78 28.96 11.67
C THR A 129 2.90 29.79 12.26
N GLN A 130 4.10 29.74 11.69
CA GLN A 130 5.31 30.40 12.18
C GLN A 130 6.06 31.15 11.05
N GLY A 131 5.51 31.23 9.84
CA GLY A 131 6.07 32.02 8.75
C GLY A 131 6.00 33.52 9.02
N GLU A 132 6.91 34.28 8.39
CA GLU A 132 6.99 35.74 8.52
C GLU A 132 5.68 36.42 8.07
N ASP A 133 5.00 35.86 7.06
CA ASP A 133 3.73 36.35 6.53
C ASP A 133 2.52 36.05 7.44
N ALA A 134 2.66 35.16 8.43
CA ALA A 134 1.59 34.76 9.34
C ALA A 134 1.67 35.47 10.70
N VAL A 135 2.69 36.30 10.96
CA VAL A 135 2.97 36.90 12.30
C VAL A 135 1.81 37.73 12.85
N GLN A 136 1.04 38.38 11.98
CA GLN A 136 -0.11 39.22 12.38
C GLN A 136 -1.43 38.45 12.42
N GLU A 137 -1.44 37.18 12.01
CA GLU A 137 -2.65 36.37 11.93
C GLU A 137 -3.00 35.71 13.25
N SER A 138 -4.29 35.52 13.51
CA SER A 138 -4.73 34.94 14.78
C SER A 138 -4.42 33.45 14.92
N PHE A 139 -4.03 32.77 13.83
CA PHE A 139 -3.55 31.38 13.84
C PHE A 139 -2.01 31.28 13.97
N TYR A 140 -1.30 32.39 14.22
CA TYR A 140 0.12 32.35 14.49
C TYR A 140 0.43 31.58 15.78
N GLY A 141 1.26 30.53 15.66
CA GLY A 141 1.57 29.59 16.73
C GLY A 141 0.38 28.72 17.13
N LEU A 142 -0.55 28.42 16.20
CA LEU A 142 -1.62 27.44 16.42
C LEU A 142 -1.03 26.06 16.68
N ASP A 143 -1.63 25.33 17.63
CA ASP A 143 -1.20 23.96 17.94
C ASP A 143 -1.35 23.02 16.73
N LYS A 144 -0.37 22.12 16.55
CA LYS A 144 -0.28 21.22 15.40
C LYS A 144 -1.53 20.35 15.24
N GLU A 145 -2.08 19.81 16.34
CA GLU A 145 -3.25 18.93 16.26
C GLU A 145 -4.50 19.69 15.83
N ILE A 146 -4.67 20.92 16.33
CA ILE A 146 -5.80 21.80 15.99
C ILE A 146 -5.70 22.28 14.55
N LEU A 147 -4.50 22.67 14.13
CA LEU A 147 -4.20 23.05 12.75
C LEU A 147 -4.56 21.91 11.78
N LEU A 148 -4.11 20.69 12.06
CA LEU A 148 -4.40 19.52 11.23
C LEU A 148 -5.90 19.23 11.14
N LYS A 149 -6.64 19.38 12.25
CA LYS A 149 -8.11 19.23 12.24
C LYS A 149 -8.79 20.29 11.36
N GLY A 150 -8.34 21.55 11.43
CA GLY A 150 -8.88 22.62 10.58
C GLY A 150 -8.57 22.41 9.10
N LEU A 151 -7.34 21.99 8.78
CA LEU A 151 -6.94 21.68 7.41
C LEU A 151 -7.66 20.44 6.85
N SER A 152 -7.93 19.43 7.69
CA SER A 152 -8.73 18.25 7.28
C SER A 152 -10.16 18.65 6.88
N HIS A 153 -10.72 19.70 7.47
CA HIS A 153 -12.02 20.21 7.04
C HIS A 153 -11.95 20.84 5.64
N LEU A 154 -10.89 21.59 5.33
CA LEU A 154 -10.65 22.11 3.98
C LEU A 154 -10.42 21.01 2.95
N GLU A 155 -9.74 19.93 3.35
CA GLU A 155 -9.52 18.75 2.51
C GLU A 155 -10.83 18.05 2.14
N LYS A 156 -11.75 17.87 3.10
CA LYS A 156 -13.10 17.35 2.83
C LYS A 156 -13.90 18.23 1.87
N GLN A 157 -13.64 19.54 1.87
CA GLN A 157 -14.25 20.49 0.93
C GLN A 157 -13.53 20.57 -0.43
N GLY A 158 -12.43 19.82 -0.62
CA GLY A 158 -11.62 19.87 -1.84
C GLY A 158 -10.81 21.16 -2.01
N LYS A 159 -10.64 21.95 -0.95
CA LYS A 159 -9.93 23.24 -0.97
C LYS A 159 -8.45 23.14 -0.59
N ALA A 160 -8.05 22.03 0.04
CA ALA A 160 -6.68 21.76 0.45
C ALA A 160 -6.36 20.26 0.31
N VAL A 161 -5.07 19.91 0.29
CA VAL A 161 -4.60 18.52 0.35
C VAL A 161 -3.50 18.45 1.41
N LEU A 162 -3.65 17.59 2.41
CA LEU A 162 -2.63 17.39 3.43
C LEU A 162 -1.58 16.39 2.94
N ILE A 163 -0.32 16.77 3.08
CA ILE A 163 0.81 15.96 2.61
C ILE A 163 1.76 15.73 3.80
N ASP A 164 1.84 14.48 4.26
CA ASP A 164 2.77 14.10 5.32
C ASP A 164 4.20 13.93 4.75
N ILE A 165 5.17 14.59 5.37
CA ILE A 165 6.60 14.56 4.96
C ILE A 165 7.40 13.66 5.92
N ASP A 166 6.89 13.38 7.12
CA ASP A 166 7.54 12.53 8.10
C ASP A 166 7.07 11.08 7.93
N GLY A 167 7.81 10.32 7.12
CA GLY A 167 7.59 8.90 6.87
C GLY A 167 7.83 7.97 8.06
N GLU A 168 7.30 8.28 9.24
CA GLU A 168 7.32 7.42 10.44
C GLU A 168 6.05 6.59 10.62
N LYS A 169 5.03 6.76 9.78
CA LYS A 169 4.00 5.74 9.57
C LYS A 169 4.03 5.29 8.13
N GLY A 170 3.92 3.99 7.89
CA GLY A 170 4.12 3.32 6.59
C GLY A 170 3.14 3.77 5.50
N GLY A 171 3.27 5.00 5.02
CA GLY A 171 2.49 5.59 3.94
C GLY A 171 3.40 5.91 2.77
N GLY A 172 3.50 4.98 1.83
CA GLY A 172 4.12 5.19 0.54
C GLY A 172 3.59 4.16 -0.44
N ASP A 173 3.21 4.58 -1.64
CA ASP A 173 2.75 3.63 -2.65
C ASP A 173 3.92 2.80 -3.15
N THR A 174 3.75 1.47 -3.20
CA THR A 174 4.69 0.62 -3.93
C THR A 174 4.53 0.87 -5.43
N VAL A 175 5.63 1.10 -6.14
CA VAL A 175 5.65 1.23 -7.61
C VAL A 175 6.67 0.27 -8.22
N ILE A 176 6.42 -0.10 -9.48
CA ILE A 176 7.36 -0.91 -10.26
C ILE A 176 8.11 0.00 -11.23
N ILE A 177 9.41 0.14 -11.04
CA ILE A 177 10.31 0.82 -11.98
C ILE A 177 10.75 -0.20 -13.02
N TYR A 178 10.34 0.02 -14.26
CA TYR A 178 10.80 -0.71 -15.42
C TYR A 178 11.97 0.02 -16.07
N VAL A 179 13.12 -0.65 -16.12
CA VAL A 179 14.32 -0.12 -16.77
C VAL A 179 14.48 -0.72 -18.16
N ASN A 180 14.41 -2.04 -18.25
CA ASN A 180 14.49 -2.80 -19.50
C ASN A 180 13.84 -4.18 -19.28
N PRO A 181 13.72 -5.05 -20.31
CA PRO A 181 13.06 -6.34 -20.17
C PRO A 181 13.63 -7.23 -19.03
N GLY A 182 14.94 -7.17 -18.80
CA GLY A 182 15.64 -7.95 -17.77
C GLY A 182 15.77 -7.27 -16.41
N THR A 183 15.50 -5.97 -16.29
CA THR A 183 15.72 -5.21 -15.05
C THR A 183 14.48 -4.42 -14.67
N LYS A 184 13.92 -4.78 -13.51
CA LYS A 184 12.78 -4.11 -12.87
C LYS A 184 13.05 -4.01 -11.37
N TYR A 185 12.53 -2.97 -10.73
CA TYR A 185 12.63 -2.75 -9.29
C TYR A 185 11.26 -2.51 -8.70
N SER A 186 11.01 -3.03 -7.50
CA SER A 186 9.91 -2.58 -6.65
C SER A 186 10.46 -1.62 -5.61
N ILE A 187 9.81 -0.49 -5.41
CA ILE A 187 10.15 0.45 -4.34
C ILE A 187 8.90 1.00 -3.68
N VAL A 188 9.03 1.29 -2.39
CA VAL A 188 8.07 2.11 -1.66
C VAL A 188 8.45 3.57 -1.87
N VAL A 189 7.57 4.35 -2.51
CA VAL A 189 7.82 5.76 -2.79
C VAL A 189 7.74 6.56 -1.48
N LYS A 190 8.78 7.34 -1.20
CA LYS A 190 8.93 8.14 0.01
C LYS A 190 9.68 9.43 -0.33
N ARG A 191 9.22 10.60 0.14
CA ARG A 191 9.95 11.87 -0.04
C ARG A 191 11.35 11.79 0.59
N GLY A 192 12.30 12.51 0.03
CA GLY A 192 13.70 12.55 0.45
C GLY A 192 14.53 11.32 0.07
N LYS A 193 13.92 10.29 -0.53
CA LYS A 193 14.62 9.06 -0.90
C LYS A 193 15.00 9.04 -2.38
N THR A 194 16.09 8.36 -2.67
CA THR A 194 16.62 8.19 -4.02
C THR A 194 16.95 6.72 -4.23
N ILE A 195 16.49 6.14 -5.34
CA ILE A 195 16.94 4.83 -5.79
C ILE A 195 18.14 5.00 -6.72
N HIS A 196 19.19 4.22 -6.47
CA HIS A 196 20.34 4.13 -7.36
C HIS A 196 20.23 2.88 -8.22
N MET A 197 20.42 3.04 -9.53
CA MET A 197 20.36 1.96 -10.52
C MET A 197 21.52 2.10 -11.52
N LYS A 198 21.77 1.08 -12.34
CA LYS A 198 22.85 1.07 -13.36
C LYS A 198 22.80 2.29 -14.30
N TYR A 199 21.61 2.85 -14.51
CA TYR A 199 21.35 3.99 -15.41
C TYR A 199 21.12 5.32 -14.65
N GLY A 200 21.67 5.44 -13.45
CA GLY A 200 21.71 6.69 -12.68
C GLY A 200 20.86 6.65 -11.42
N ALA A 201 20.67 7.83 -10.82
CA ALA A 201 19.86 8.00 -9.63
C ALA A 201 18.46 8.50 -10.02
N LEU A 202 17.43 8.01 -9.34
CA LEU A 202 16.07 8.48 -9.46
C LEU A 202 15.55 8.91 -8.08
N ARG A 203 15.35 10.22 -7.95
CA ARG A 203 14.72 10.85 -6.80
C ARG A 203 13.24 10.47 -6.74
N HIS A 204 12.77 10.03 -5.58
CA HIS A 204 11.39 9.59 -5.40
C HIS A 204 10.39 10.73 -5.60
N GLU A 205 10.80 11.98 -5.41
CA GLU A 205 9.99 13.17 -5.67
C GLU A 205 9.47 13.22 -7.11
N PHE A 206 10.21 12.66 -8.07
CA PHE A 206 9.77 12.59 -9.47
C PHE A 206 8.66 11.55 -9.73
N LEU A 207 8.37 10.72 -8.73
CA LEU A 207 7.30 9.72 -8.73
C LEU A 207 6.05 10.24 -8.01
N ILE A 208 6.22 11.14 -7.05
CA ILE A 208 5.15 11.66 -6.20
C ILE A 208 4.32 12.70 -6.97
N GLY A 209 3.00 12.63 -6.85
CA GLY A 209 2.07 13.54 -7.53
C GLY A 209 1.83 13.20 -9.01
N LYS A 210 2.58 12.26 -9.59
CA LYS A 210 2.24 11.65 -10.88
C LYS A 210 1.12 10.64 -10.66
N ARG A 211 -0.12 11.13 -10.74
CA ARG A 211 -1.38 10.45 -10.41
C ARG A 211 -1.40 8.95 -10.75
N LEU A 212 -1.33 8.10 -9.72
CA LEU A 212 -1.45 6.65 -9.84
C LEU A 212 -2.96 6.31 -9.90
N GLU A 213 -3.51 6.17 -11.10
CA GLU A 213 -4.96 5.93 -11.22
C GLU A 213 -5.37 4.52 -10.77
N ARG A 214 -6.36 4.51 -9.86
CA ARG A 214 -7.14 3.38 -9.38
C ARG A 214 -8.29 3.12 -10.38
N LEU A 215 -8.36 1.90 -10.91
CA LEU A 215 -9.49 1.28 -11.64
C LEU A 215 -10.76 1.34 -10.74
N PHE A 216 -12.02 1.63 -11.13
CA PHE A 216 -12.83 1.41 -12.35
C PHE A 216 -13.97 2.46 -12.47
N ILE A 217 -14.50 2.61 -13.70
CA ILE A 217 -15.63 3.43 -14.21
C ILE A 217 -15.32 4.91 -14.55
N SER A 218 -14.64 5.13 -15.69
CA SER A 218 -15.08 6.04 -16.77
C SER A 218 -14.08 5.95 -17.95
N PRO A 219 -14.50 6.01 -19.23
CA PRO A 219 -13.59 6.02 -20.38
C PRO A 219 -13.08 7.46 -20.66
N SER A 220 -11.80 7.56 -21.08
CA SER A 220 -11.04 8.78 -21.48
C SER A 220 -10.51 9.64 -20.31
N PHE A 221 -9.24 10.07 -20.17
CA PHE A 221 -8.05 10.08 -21.04
C PHE A 221 -6.78 10.43 -20.19
N PHE A 222 -5.76 9.55 -20.20
CA PHE A 222 -4.31 9.64 -19.85
C PHE A 222 -3.71 10.70 -18.88
N SER A 223 -2.91 10.27 -17.88
CA SER A 223 -1.43 10.10 -17.95
C SER A 223 -0.75 9.88 -16.57
N SER A 224 -0.05 8.75 -16.36
CA SER A 224 1.05 8.62 -15.36
C SER A 224 1.83 7.29 -15.46
N TYR A 225 1.16 6.17 -15.72
CA TYR A 225 1.85 4.88 -15.97
C TYR A 225 2.28 4.78 -17.43
N GLY A 226 3.55 4.41 -17.66
CA GLY A 226 4.12 4.26 -19.01
C GLY A 226 4.86 5.49 -19.57
N THR A 227 4.73 6.68 -18.99
CA THR A 227 5.52 7.85 -19.40
C THR A 227 6.98 7.70 -18.97
N PRO A 228 7.96 7.97 -19.85
CA PRO A 228 9.37 7.93 -19.47
C PRO A 228 9.68 9.00 -18.42
N ILE A 229 10.28 8.60 -17.31
CA ILE A 229 10.81 9.48 -16.27
C ILE A 229 12.32 9.57 -16.45
N SER A 230 12.82 10.79 -16.59
CA SER A 230 14.27 11.01 -16.70
C SER A 230 14.97 10.60 -15.40
N ALA A 231 16.00 9.77 -15.54
CA ALA A 231 16.99 9.52 -14.50
C ALA A 231 18.26 10.35 -14.81
N THR A 232 19.27 10.29 -13.94
CA THR A 232 20.56 10.97 -14.18
C THR A 232 21.21 10.56 -15.51
N ALA A 233 21.03 9.30 -15.94
CA ALA A 233 21.58 8.79 -17.19
C ALA A 233 20.56 7.93 -17.96
N GLY A 234 19.56 8.58 -18.57
CA GLY A 234 18.55 7.93 -19.42
C GLY A 234 17.13 8.13 -18.90
N TYR A 235 16.25 7.17 -19.18
CA TYR A 235 14.87 7.19 -18.71
C TYR A 235 14.43 5.81 -18.21
N VAL A 236 13.43 5.82 -17.33
CA VAL A 236 12.74 4.61 -16.84
C VAL A 236 11.25 4.76 -17.04
N HIS A 237 10.52 3.65 -17.06
CA HIS A 237 9.06 3.67 -17.06
C HIS A 237 8.54 3.26 -15.69
N ILE A 238 7.43 3.86 -15.26
CA ILE A 238 6.72 3.43 -14.07
C ILE A 238 5.55 2.57 -14.50
N LEU A 239 5.48 1.38 -13.94
CA LEU A 239 4.41 0.41 -14.16
C LEU A 239 3.56 0.29 -12.89
N ARG A 240 2.27 0.06 -13.10
CA ARG A 240 1.35 -0.26 -12.02
C ARG A 240 1.76 -1.60 -11.40
N PRO A 241 1.85 -1.70 -10.07
CA PRO A 241 2.03 -2.98 -9.41
C PRO A 241 0.96 -3.97 -9.82
N SER A 242 1.38 -5.19 -10.10
CA SER A 242 0.51 -6.36 -10.29
C SER A 242 1.19 -7.55 -9.62
N PRO A 243 0.45 -8.61 -9.25
CA PRO A 243 1.05 -9.82 -8.68
C PRO A 243 2.18 -10.37 -9.55
N HIS A 244 2.00 -10.39 -10.88
CA HIS A 244 3.03 -10.81 -11.83
C HIS A 244 4.32 -9.99 -11.73
N LEU A 245 4.20 -8.66 -11.69
CA LEU A 245 5.37 -7.79 -11.59
C LEU A 245 6.00 -7.88 -10.19
N TRP A 246 5.17 -7.97 -9.14
CA TRP A 246 5.62 -8.18 -7.77
C TRP A 246 6.46 -9.46 -7.64
N THR A 247 5.98 -10.59 -8.17
CA THR A 247 6.73 -11.86 -8.22
C THR A 247 8.11 -11.72 -8.88
N GLN A 248 8.27 -10.80 -9.85
CA GLN A 248 9.55 -10.57 -10.52
C GLN A 248 10.51 -9.68 -9.72
N THR A 249 9.99 -8.82 -8.84
CA THR A 249 10.75 -7.74 -8.21
C THR A 249 10.85 -7.82 -6.69
N MET A 250 10.03 -8.64 -6.06
CA MET A 250 10.00 -8.83 -4.61
C MET A 250 11.33 -9.40 -4.09
N GLN A 251 11.64 -9.11 -2.84
CA GLN A 251 12.76 -9.77 -2.15
C GLN A 251 12.42 -11.23 -1.90
N LYS A 252 13.21 -12.14 -2.47
CA LYS A 252 13.03 -13.59 -2.29
C LYS A 252 13.66 -14.02 -0.98
N ARG A 253 12.83 -14.50 -0.06
CA ARG A 253 13.23 -15.06 1.25
C ARG A 253 13.30 -16.59 1.18
N THR A 254 12.60 -17.17 0.22
CA THR A 254 12.48 -18.60 -0.07
C THR A 254 12.50 -18.82 -1.58
N GLN A 255 12.49 -20.09 -2.00
CA GLN A 255 12.01 -20.42 -3.35
C GLN A 255 10.55 -19.96 -3.48
N ILE A 256 10.17 -19.50 -4.67
CA ILE A 256 8.83 -18.97 -4.95
C ILE A 256 8.21 -19.67 -6.14
N LEU A 257 6.87 -19.66 -6.18
CA LEU A 257 6.10 -19.97 -7.37
C LEU A 257 6.11 -18.78 -8.34
N TYR A 258 6.21 -19.08 -9.62
CA TYR A 258 6.17 -18.10 -10.69
C TYR A 258 4.81 -18.12 -11.40
N THR A 259 4.60 -17.15 -12.28
CA THR A 259 3.32 -16.88 -12.92
C THR A 259 2.66 -18.08 -13.61
N PRO A 260 3.37 -18.96 -14.34
CA PRO A 260 2.75 -20.13 -14.96
C PRO A 260 2.06 -21.05 -13.95
N ASP A 261 2.72 -21.31 -12.82
CA ASP A 261 2.22 -22.19 -11.77
C ASP A 261 1.11 -21.51 -11.00
N ILE A 262 1.31 -20.25 -10.61
CA ILE A 262 0.31 -19.45 -9.91
C ILE A 262 -0.99 -19.38 -10.72
N GLY A 263 -0.90 -19.11 -12.03
CA GLY A 263 -2.08 -19.06 -12.90
C GLY A 263 -2.82 -20.40 -12.94
N THR A 264 -2.06 -21.50 -13.01
CA THR A 264 -2.63 -22.85 -13.04
C THR A 264 -3.21 -23.25 -11.69
N ILE A 265 -2.55 -22.92 -10.57
CA ILE A 265 -3.03 -23.14 -9.20
C ILE A 265 -4.36 -22.41 -8.98
N ILE A 266 -4.45 -21.14 -9.37
CA ILE A 266 -5.68 -20.35 -9.25
C ILE A 266 -6.85 -21.02 -10.00
N LEU A 267 -6.59 -21.53 -11.21
CA LEU A 267 -7.57 -22.23 -12.01
C LEU A 267 -7.96 -23.58 -11.40
N LEU A 268 -6.99 -24.41 -11.01
CA LEU A 268 -7.22 -25.73 -10.42
C LEU A 268 -7.95 -25.66 -9.07
N LEU A 269 -7.78 -24.57 -8.34
CA LEU A 269 -8.48 -24.31 -7.08
C LEU A 269 -9.89 -23.71 -7.26
N ASP A 270 -10.31 -23.39 -8.48
CA ASP A 270 -11.61 -22.72 -8.77
C ASP A 270 -11.84 -21.44 -7.94
N ILE A 271 -10.77 -20.64 -7.79
CA ILE A 271 -10.80 -19.41 -7.00
C ILE A 271 -11.53 -18.33 -7.78
N LYS A 272 -12.50 -17.71 -7.14
CA LYS A 272 -13.36 -16.64 -7.70
C LYS A 272 -13.51 -15.48 -6.73
N PRO A 273 -13.97 -14.31 -7.19
CA PRO A 273 -14.29 -13.21 -6.28
C PRO A 273 -15.25 -13.63 -5.18
N GLY A 274 -14.89 -13.37 -3.92
CA GLY A 274 -15.64 -13.81 -2.74
C GLY A 274 -15.19 -15.13 -2.13
N SER A 275 -14.28 -15.88 -2.77
CA SER A 275 -13.77 -17.14 -2.21
C SER A 275 -13.00 -16.92 -0.90
N ILE A 276 -13.11 -17.90 0.00
CA ILE A 276 -12.27 -18.02 1.19
C ILE A 276 -11.20 -19.05 0.88
N VAL A 277 -9.96 -18.59 0.71
CA VAL A 277 -8.81 -19.42 0.34
C VAL A 277 -7.87 -19.50 1.52
N CYS A 278 -7.30 -20.67 1.73
CA CYS A 278 -6.22 -20.86 2.69
C CYS A 278 -4.97 -21.37 1.97
N GLU A 279 -3.81 -20.80 2.29
CA GLU A 279 -2.50 -21.30 1.85
C GLU A 279 -1.61 -21.58 3.06
N THR A 280 -0.74 -22.59 2.97
CA THR A 280 0.29 -22.85 3.96
C THR A 280 1.62 -23.10 3.28
N GLY A 281 2.66 -22.49 3.84
CA GLY A 281 3.88 -22.13 3.10
C GLY A 281 3.77 -20.72 2.52
N THR A 282 3.58 -19.69 3.38
CA THR A 282 3.55 -18.28 2.92
C THR A 282 4.82 -17.94 2.14
N GLY A 283 5.97 -18.42 2.62
CA GLY A 283 7.26 -18.25 1.97
C GLY A 283 7.60 -16.77 1.82
N SER A 284 7.79 -16.33 0.57
CA SER A 284 8.05 -14.91 0.29
C SER A 284 6.77 -14.10 0.03
N GLY A 285 5.61 -14.73 -0.15
CA GLY A 285 4.33 -14.05 -0.42
C GLY A 285 3.98 -13.86 -1.91
N SER A 286 4.61 -14.61 -2.83
CA SER A 286 4.35 -14.51 -4.28
C SER A 286 2.91 -14.94 -4.63
N LEU A 287 2.51 -16.14 -4.17
CA LEU A 287 1.17 -16.67 -4.38
C LEU A 287 0.12 -15.85 -3.61
N THR A 288 0.41 -15.46 -2.36
CA THR A 288 -0.45 -14.64 -1.50
C THR A 288 -1.01 -13.40 -2.22
N HIS A 289 -0.16 -12.66 -2.93
CA HIS A 289 -0.58 -11.45 -3.66
C HIS A 289 -1.52 -11.76 -4.84
N ALA A 290 -1.27 -12.88 -5.52
CA ALA A 290 -2.12 -13.34 -6.62
C ALA A 290 -3.47 -13.83 -6.10
N LEU A 291 -3.50 -14.57 -5.00
CA LEU A 291 -4.73 -14.99 -4.31
C LEU A 291 -5.54 -13.77 -3.88
N ALA A 292 -4.92 -12.80 -3.19
CA ALA A 292 -5.59 -11.60 -2.69
C ALA A 292 -6.28 -10.81 -3.81
N THR A 293 -5.60 -10.68 -4.95
CA THR A 293 -6.16 -9.99 -6.12
C THR A 293 -7.33 -10.76 -6.74
N THR A 294 -7.27 -12.09 -6.73
CA THR A 294 -8.28 -12.96 -7.35
C THR A 294 -9.55 -13.07 -6.51
N VAL A 295 -9.42 -13.25 -5.19
CA VAL A 295 -10.58 -13.32 -4.29
C VAL A 295 -11.28 -11.96 -4.14
N GLY A 296 -10.56 -10.87 -4.36
CA GLY A 296 -11.10 -9.51 -4.34
C GLY A 296 -11.64 -9.08 -2.97
N PRO A 297 -12.34 -7.93 -2.90
CA PRO A 297 -12.67 -7.27 -1.63
C PRO A 297 -13.69 -8.01 -0.76
N LYS A 298 -14.44 -8.96 -1.33
CA LYS A 298 -15.42 -9.76 -0.61
C LYS A 298 -14.88 -11.12 -0.15
N GLY A 299 -13.73 -11.53 -0.69
CA GLY A 299 -13.10 -12.79 -0.33
C GLY A 299 -12.07 -12.62 0.78
N LYS A 300 -11.43 -13.73 1.17
CA LYS A 300 -10.41 -13.77 2.21
C LYS A 300 -9.30 -14.73 1.83
N VAL A 301 -8.07 -14.37 2.19
CA VAL A 301 -6.89 -15.25 2.12
C VAL A 301 -6.35 -15.42 3.52
N PHE A 302 -6.30 -16.67 3.99
CA PHE A 302 -5.60 -17.04 5.22
C PHE A 302 -4.29 -17.71 4.84
N SER A 303 -3.16 -17.13 5.24
CA SER A 303 -1.83 -17.67 4.93
C SER A 303 -1.12 -18.08 6.20
N TYR A 304 -0.47 -19.24 6.17
CA TYR A 304 0.27 -19.78 7.32
C TYR A 304 1.74 -20.01 6.95
N ASP A 305 2.64 -19.69 7.88
CA ASP A 305 4.06 -20.07 7.80
C ASP A 305 4.55 -20.38 9.21
N ILE A 306 5.52 -21.28 9.32
CA ILE A 306 6.10 -21.69 10.61
C ILE A 306 7.14 -20.69 11.12
N GLU A 307 7.76 -19.93 10.21
CA GLU A 307 8.87 -19.03 10.54
C GLU A 307 8.39 -17.61 10.84
N ALA A 308 8.62 -17.14 12.07
CA ALA A 308 8.13 -15.86 12.55
C ALA A 308 8.69 -14.67 11.77
N ASP A 309 9.98 -14.73 11.41
CA ASP A 309 10.64 -13.65 10.66
C ASP A 309 10.05 -13.49 9.25
N ARG A 310 9.70 -14.61 8.59
CA ARG A 310 9.02 -14.57 7.28
C ARG A 310 7.62 -14.02 7.39
N VAL A 311 6.88 -14.45 8.42
CA VAL A 311 5.52 -13.98 8.70
C VAL A 311 5.52 -12.46 8.86
N GLU A 312 6.41 -11.92 9.68
CA GLU A 312 6.45 -10.48 9.95
C GLU A 312 6.83 -9.66 8.71
N ALA A 313 7.79 -10.18 7.93
CA ALA A 313 8.19 -9.53 6.68
C ALA A 313 7.04 -9.51 5.65
N VAL A 314 6.30 -10.61 5.49
CA VAL A 314 5.15 -10.66 4.58
C VAL A 314 3.97 -9.84 5.11
N LYS A 315 3.73 -9.79 6.43
CA LYS A 315 2.73 -8.89 7.01
C LYS A 315 3.02 -7.43 6.67
N THR A 316 4.28 -7.02 6.78
CA THR A 316 4.73 -5.67 6.39
C THR A 316 4.47 -5.40 4.90
N ASP A 317 4.77 -6.37 4.03
CA ASP A 317 4.50 -6.26 2.59
C ASP A 317 2.98 -6.12 2.32
N ILE A 318 2.14 -6.94 2.97
CA ILE A 318 0.67 -6.92 2.84
C ILE A 318 0.07 -5.60 3.33
N GLU A 319 0.58 -5.06 4.44
CA GLU A 319 0.15 -3.77 4.98
C GLU A 319 0.53 -2.63 4.04
N THR A 320 1.79 -2.61 3.59
CA THR A 320 2.30 -1.61 2.62
C THR A 320 1.49 -1.61 1.33
N HIS A 321 1.01 -2.78 0.88
CA HIS A 321 0.21 -2.91 -0.34
C HIS A 321 -1.30 -2.71 -0.13
N GLY A 322 -1.75 -2.38 1.09
CA GLY A 322 -3.15 -2.15 1.41
C GLY A 322 -4.02 -3.41 1.30
N LEU A 323 -3.42 -4.60 1.48
CA LEU A 323 -4.09 -5.90 1.35
C LEU A 323 -4.55 -6.48 2.69
N SER A 324 -4.27 -5.82 3.82
CA SER A 324 -4.61 -6.30 5.17
C SER A 324 -6.10 -6.55 5.42
N SER A 325 -6.97 -5.90 4.63
CA SER A 325 -8.42 -6.15 4.73
C SER A 325 -8.85 -7.49 4.10
N ILE A 326 -8.02 -8.07 3.22
CA ILE A 326 -8.31 -9.30 2.48
C ILE A 326 -7.45 -10.46 3.00
N VAL A 327 -6.20 -10.18 3.39
CA VAL A 327 -5.20 -11.18 3.74
C VAL A 327 -4.91 -11.18 5.23
N THR A 328 -4.97 -12.37 5.84
CA THR A 328 -4.53 -12.63 7.21
C THR A 328 -3.34 -13.58 7.19
N ILE A 329 -2.18 -13.13 7.69
CA ILE A 329 -0.97 -13.96 7.80
C ILE A 329 -0.80 -14.45 9.25
N ASN A 330 -0.63 -15.75 9.41
CA ASN A 330 -0.53 -16.45 10.69
C ASN A 330 0.81 -17.16 10.83
N CYS A 331 1.45 -17.03 12.00
CA CYS A 331 2.62 -17.83 12.35
C CYS A 331 2.17 -19.12 13.04
N ARG A 332 2.24 -20.25 12.33
CA ARG A 332 1.78 -21.54 12.84
C ARG A 332 2.37 -22.71 12.05
N ASP A 333 2.71 -23.78 12.77
CA ASP A 333 2.93 -25.10 12.17
C ASP A 333 1.59 -25.81 11.93
N VAL A 334 1.13 -25.79 10.67
CA VAL A 334 -0.14 -26.43 10.28
C VAL A 334 -0.05 -27.96 10.35
N CYS A 335 1.13 -28.56 10.18
CA CYS A 335 1.28 -30.01 10.18
C CYS A 335 1.04 -30.60 11.57
N SER A 336 1.43 -29.90 12.63
CA SER A 336 1.26 -30.36 14.02
C SER A 336 0.02 -29.79 14.70
N ALA A 337 -0.29 -28.51 14.50
CA ALA A 337 -1.35 -27.80 15.22
C ALA A 337 -2.62 -27.56 14.40
N GLY A 338 -2.63 -27.94 13.12
CA GLY A 338 -3.74 -27.65 12.20
C GLY A 338 -3.90 -26.15 11.93
N PHE A 339 -4.99 -25.78 11.26
CA PHE A 339 -5.30 -24.39 10.96
C PHE A 339 -5.94 -23.65 12.14
N SER A 340 -6.02 -22.32 12.08
CA SER A 340 -6.71 -21.56 13.14
C SER A 340 -8.20 -21.92 13.20
N PRO A 341 -8.80 -21.97 14.40
CA PRO A 341 -10.21 -22.36 14.55
C PRO A 341 -11.19 -21.50 13.72
N GLU A 342 -10.81 -20.27 13.43
CA GLU A 342 -11.60 -19.31 12.65
C GLU A 342 -11.86 -19.74 11.20
N ILE A 343 -11.06 -20.66 10.63
CA ILE A 343 -11.27 -21.14 9.25
C ILE A 343 -11.95 -22.51 9.19
N SER A 344 -12.23 -23.15 10.33
CA SER A 344 -12.85 -24.48 10.35
C SER A 344 -14.20 -24.47 9.64
N ASN A 345 -14.38 -25.39 8.69
CA ASN A 345 -15.57 -25.52 7.84
C ASN A 345 -15.91 -24.26 7.00
N GLN A 346 -14.94 -23.39 6.72
CA GLN A 346 -15.18 -22.14 5.98
C GLN A 346 -14.53 -22.10 4.60
N CYS A 347 -13.40 -22.79 4.40
CA CYS A 347 -12.60 -22.66 3.19
C CYS A 347 -13.24 -23.29 1.95
N ASP A 348 -13.02 -22.64 0.81
CA ASP A 348 -13.42 -23.09 -0.52
C ASP A 348 -12.29 -23.87 -1.18
N ALA A 349 -11.07 -23.39 -0.94
CA ALA A 349 -9.86 -23.84 -1.58
C ALA A 349 -8.67 -23.79 -0.62
N LEU A 350 -7.79 -24.79 -0.74
CA LEU A 350 -6.57 -24.94 0.06
C LEU A 350 -5.35 -25.15 -0.85
N PHE A 351 -4.28 -24.42 -0.57
CA PHE A 351 -2.99 -24.60 -1.23
C PHE A 351 -1.91 -25.02 -0.23
N LEU A 352 -1.12 -26.04 -0.56
CA LEU A 352 -0.02 -26.55 0.28
C LEU A 352 1.33 -26.44 -0.46
N ASP A 353 2.27 -25.68 0.10
CA ASP A 353 3.68 -25.66 -0.29
C ASP A 353 4.54 -25.92 0.97
N LEU A 354 4.67 -27.20 1.30
CA LEU A 354 5.30 -27.69 2.52
C LEU A 354 6.27 -28.84 2.20
N PRO A 355 7.30 -29.08 3.02
CA PRO A 355 8.17 -30.25 2.84
C PRO A 355 7.43 -31.60 2.98
N SER A 356 6.40 -31.63 3.82
CA SER A 356 5.62 -32.83 4.16
C SER A 356 4.11 -32.55 4.10
N PRO A 357 3.54 -32.22 2.93
CA PRO A 357 2.18 -31.71 2.81
C PRO A 357 1.11 -32.71 3.24
N TRP A 358 1.38 -34.02 3.14
CA TRP A 358 0.47 -35.09 3.56
C TRP A 358 0.09 -35.01 5.05
N LEU A 359 0.95 -34.44 5.91
CA LEU A 359 0.64 -34.29 7.33
C LEU A 359 -0.49 -33.27 7.59
N ALA A 360 -0.69 -32.32 6.69
CA ALA A 360 -1.71 -31.28 6.81
C ALA A 360 -3.08 -31.70 6.24
N VAL A 361 -3.19 -32.87 5.58
CA VAL A 361 -4.42 -33.26 4.85
C VAL A 361 -5.63 -33.39 5.78
N ASN A 362 -5.46 -33.93 7.00
CA ASN A 362 -6.57 -34.03 7.94
C ASN A 362 -7.08 -32.64 8.36
N ALA A 363 -6.17 -31.70 8.64
CA ALA A 363 -6.51 -30.32 8.93
C ALA A 363 -7.18 -29.62 7.73
N CYS A 364 -6.81 -29.99 6.51
CA CYS A 364 -7.47 -29.49 5.29
C CYS A 364 -8.93 -29.92 5.22
N VAL A 365 -9.23 -31.19 5.53
CA VAL A 365 -10.61 -31.70 5.58
C VAL A 365 -11.45 -30.94 6.61
N GLU A 366 -10.87 -30.59 7.76
CA GLU A 366 -11.55 -29.80 8.80
C GLU A 366 -11.75 -28.32 8.44
N ALA A 367 -10.88 -27.76 7.60
CA ALA A 367 -10.98 -26.37 7.13
C ALA A 367 -11.99 -26.21 5.99
N LEU A 368 -12.12 -27.20 5.09
CA LEU A 368 -13.03 -27.14 3.96
C LEU A 368 -14.49 -27.07 4.39
N ASN A 369 -15.26 -26.23 3.71
CA ASN A 369 -16.69 -26.11 3.97
C ASN A 369 -17.44 -27.40 3.58
N PRO A 370 -18.13 -28.06 4.54
CA PRO A 370 -18.73 -29.37 4.31
C PRO A 370 -19.97 -29.33 3.41
N ASN A 371 -20.53 -28.15 3.15
CA ASN A 371 -21.77 -27.97 2.38
C ASN A 371 -21.53 -27.71 0.88
N LYS A 372 -20.27 -27.62 0.45
CA LYS A 372 -19.88 -27.42 -0.96
C LYS A 372 -18.67 -28.29 -1.29
N PHE A 373 -18.38 -28.44 -2.58
CA PHE A 373 -17.15 -29.11 -2.97
C PHE A 373 -15.96 -28.21 -2.60
N GLY A 374 -14.93 -28.81 -2.03
CA GLY A 374 -13.68 -28.15 -1.69
C GLY A 374 -12.58 -28.53 -2.69
N ARG A 375 -11.69 -27.59 -2.99
CA ARG A 375 -10.54 -27.82 -3.87
C ARG A 375 -9.24 -27.79 -3.07
N LEU A 376 -8.32 -28.68 -3.39
CA LEU A 376 -6.98 -28.72 -2.81
C LEU A 376 -5.95 -28.81 -3.93
N VAL A 377 -4.87 -28.04 -3.83
CA VAL A 377 -3.69 -28.17 -4.67
C VAL A 377 -2.45 -28.22 -3.77
N SER A 378 -1.60 -29.22 -4.00
CA SER A 378 -0.29 -29.36 -3.36
C SER A 378 0.81 -29.14 -4.38
N PHE A 379 1.85 -28.42 -3.99
CA PHE A 379 3.09 -28.31 -4.73
C PHE A 379 4.18 -29.18 -4.08
N SER A 380 4.88 -29.98 -4.89
CA SER A 380 5.97 -30.86 -4.42
C SER A 380 7.10 -30.93 -5.46
N PRO A 381 8.38 -30.70 -5.10
CA PRO A 381 9.49 -30.84 -6.03
C PRO A 381 9.84 -32.30 -6.37
N CYS A 382 9.64 -33.24 -5.43
CA CYS A 382 10.04 -34.63 -5.60
C CYS A 382 8.83 -35.54 -5.87
N ILE A 383 8.99 -36.53 -6.75
CA ILE A 383 7.89 -37.43 -7.14
C ILE A 383 7.47 -38.35 -5.98
N GLU A 384 8.36 -38.66 -5.05
CA GLU A 384 8.07 -39.45 -3.85
C GLU A 384 7.11 -38.70 -2.91
N GLN A 385 7.24 -37.38 -2.82
CA GLN A 385 6.31 -36.53 -2.08
C GLN A 385 4.93 -36.53 -2.73
N VAL A 386 4.86 -36.53 -4.06
CA VAL A 386 3.62 -36.67 -4.82
C VAL A 386 2.95 -38.01 -4.51
N GLN A 387 3.70 -39.12 -4.57
CA GLN A 387 3.18 -40.46 -4.29
C GLN A 387 2.55 -40.52 -2.89
N GLN A 388 3.24 -39.99 -1.88
CA GLN A 388 2.74 -39.97 -0.51
C GLN A 388 1.52 -39.04 -0.34
N MET A 389 1.49 -37.92 -1.06
CA MET A 389 0.37 -37.00 -1.05
C MET A 389 -0.89 -37.64 -1.66
N VAL A 390 -0.77 -38.26 -2.83
CA VAL A 390 -1.89 -38.94 -3.51
C VAL A 390 -2.47 -40.04 -2.62
N GLN A 391 -1.64 -40.90 -2.03
CA GLN A 391 -2.11 -41.96 -1.12
C GLN A 391 -2.86 -41.39 0.09
N THR A 392 -2.40 -40.27 0.63
CA THR A 392 -3.04 -39.63 1.79
C THR A 392 -4.36 -38.96 1.41
N LEU A 393 -4.43 -38.35 0.22
CA LEU A 393 -5.66 -37.76 -0.31
C LEU A 393 -6.74 -38.83 -0.54
N GLU A 394 -6.38 -39.96 -1.17
CA GLU A 394 -7.31 -41.08 -1.38
C GLU A 394 -7.87 -41.62 -0.06
N LYS A 395 -7.01 -41.83 0.94
CA LYS A 395 -7.41 -42.29 2.28
C LYS A 395 -8.37 -41.32 2.98
N ASN A 396 -8.30 -40.03 2.65
CA ASN A 396 -9.16 -38.98 3.21
C ASN A 396 -10.40 -38.68 2.34
N GLY A 397 -10.68 -39.51 1.34
CA GLY A 397 -11.91 -39.41 0.54
C GLY A 397 -11.90 -38.31 -0.52
N PHE A 398 -10.73 -37.78 -0.87
CA PHE A 398 -10.61 -36.91 -2.04
C PHE A 398 -10.78 -37.71 -3.34
N ILE A 399 -11.36 -37.06 -4.35
CA ILE A 399 -11.58 -37.60 -5.69
C ILE A 399 -10.99 -36.67 -6.75
N SER A 400 -11.01 -37.11 -8.02
CA SER A 400 -10.49 -36.33 -9.15
C SER A 400 -9.05 -35.89 -8.89
N ILE A 401 -8.22 -36.80 -8.39
CA ILE A 401 -6.83 -36.54 -8.07
C ILE A 401 -6.03 -36.55 -9.37
N GLU A 402 -5.37 -35.45 -9.68
CA GLU A 402 -4.59 -35.27 -10.90
C GLU A 402 -3.25 -34.63 -10.56
N THR A 403 -2.16 -35.13 -11.13
CA THR A 403 -0.83 -34.51 -11.00
C THR A 403 -0.34 -34.03 -12.34
N ILE A 404 0.14 -32.78 -12.40
CA ILE A 404 0.71 -32.16 -13.59
C ILE A 404 2.08 -31.54 -13.30
N GLU A 405 2.89 -31.40 -14.34
CA GLU A 405 4.12 -30.59 -14.34
C GLU A 405 3.97 -29.50 -15.42
N ILE A 406 4.45 -28.29 -15.11
CA ILE A 406 4.40 -27.15 -16.04
C ILE A 406 5.84 -26.75 -16.39
N VAL A 407 6.18 -26.86 -17.67
CA VAL A 407 7.50 -26.46 -18.19
C VAL A 407 7.37 -25.24 -19.10
N PRO A 408 7.44 -24.01 -18.56
CA PRO A 408 7.27 -22.80 -19.35
C PRO A 408 8.53 -22.50 -20.18
N LYS A 409 8.32 -22.01 -21.41
CA LYS A 409 9.40 -21.57 -22.31
C LYS A 409 9.13 -20.17 -22.86
N LYS A 410 9.94 -19.19 -22.43
CA LYS A 410 10.00 -17.84 -23.03
C LYS A 410 10.78 -17.83 -24.34
N LEU A 411 10.23 -17.16 -25.34
CA LEU A 411 10.84 -16.96 -26.67
C LEU A 411 11.08 -15.47 -26.91
N LYS A 412 12.17 -15.14 -27.62
CA LYS A 412 12.49 -13.81 -28.12
C LYS A 412 12.49 -13.85 -29.64
N VAL A 413 11.79 -12.90 -30.25
CA VAL A 413 11.83 -12.68 -31.69
C VAL A 413 13.15 -11.99 -32.04
N ILE A 414 13.84 -12.50 -33.06
CA ILE A 414 15.06 -11.93 -33.62
C ILE A 414 14.86 -11.65 -35.11
N ASN A 415 15.62 -10.69 -35.62
CA ASN A 415 15.69 -10.42 -37.04
C ASN A 415 16.97 -11.08 -37.57
N ILE A 416 16.82 -11.87 -38.63
CA ILE A 416 17.93 -12.46 -39.35
C ILE A 416 17.95 -11.80 -40.72
N GLU A 417 19.12 -11.32 -41.15
CA GLU A 417 19.30 -10.87 -42.53
C GLU A 417 19.18 -12.10 -43.43
N SER A 418 18.31 -12.04 -44.44
CA SER A 418 18.28 -13.09 -45.47
C SER A 418 19.64 -13.11 -46.17
N GLU A 419 20.43 -14.16 -45.92
CA GLU A 419 21.58 -14.48 -46.76
C GLU A 419 21.06 -15.13 -48.04
N THR A 420 21.51 -14.63 -49.19
CA THR A 420 21.21 -15.29 -50.45
C THR A 420 21.93 -16.65 -50.50
N LEU A 421 21.37 -17.64 -51.22
CA LEU A 421 22.01 -18.95 -51.44
C LEU A 421 23.46 -18.81 -51.96
N ALA A 422 23.78 -17.71 -52.66
CA ALA A 422 25.12 -17.41 -53.14
C ALA A 422 26.09 -16.99 -52.01
N GLU A 423 25.64 -16.24 -51.01
CA GLU A 423 26.45 -15.84 -49.85
C GLU A 423 26.72 -17.03 -48.91
N SER A 424 25.71 -17.88 -48.70
CA SER A 424 25.85 -19.15 -47.97
C SER A 424 26.87 -20.10 -48.62
N ALA A 425 26.90 -20.16 -49.96
CA ALA A 425 27.86 -20.97 -50.71
C ALA A 425 29.29 -20.42 -50.64
N LEU A 426 29.45 -19.09 -50.50
CA LEU A 426 30.75 -18.42 -50.34
C LEU A 426 31.36 -18.62 -48.94
N LEU A 427 30.53 -18.74 -47.89
CA LEU A 427 31.02 -18.92 -46.52
C LEU A 427 31.59 -20.32 -46.23
N GLY A 428 31.34 -21.30 -47.11
CA GLY A 428 31.95 -22.63 -47.04
C GLY A 428 31.46 -23.48 -45.87
N SER A 429 31.04 -24.70 -46.17
CA SER A 429 30.77 -25.75 -45.20
C SER A 429 32.06 -26.08 -44.41
N ASN A 430 32.30 -25.43 -43.26
CA ASN A 430 33.12 -25.93 -42.13
C ASN A 430 33.36 -24.86 -41.05
N LEU A 431 32.30 -24.37 -40.40
CA LEU A 431 32.45 -23.78 -39.06
C LEU A 431 31.37 -24.35 -38.14
N PRO A 432 31.73 -24.91 -36.96
CA PRO A 432 30.74 -25.28 -35.97
C PRO A 432 30.03 -24.00 -35.50
N ILE A 433 28.70 -24.03 -35.44
CA ILE A 433 27.90 -22.97 -34.82
C ILE A 433 28.25 -22.95 -33.33
N ASN A 434 29.31 -22.23 -33.00
CA ASN A 434 29.81 -22.07 -31.66
C ASN A 434 28.99 -20.94 -31.02
N TYR A 435 27.91 -21.29 -30.32
CA TYR A 435 27.24 -20.39 -29.38
C TYR A 435 28.17 -20.13 -28.18
N LYS A 436 29.26 -19.39 -28.39
CA LYS A 436 30.14 -18.89 -27.34
C LYS A 436 30.38 -17.39 -27.56
N GLY A 437 29.95 -16.59 -26.58
CA GLY A 437 30.48 -15.24 -26.37
C GLY A 437 29.61 -14.10 -26.90
N LEU A 438 28.60 -13.72 -26.11
CA LEU A 438 28.26 -12.30 -25.95
C LEU A 438 28.48 -11.96 -24.47
N GLU A 439 29.73 -12.09 -24.05
CA GLU A 439 30.23 -11.37 -22.87
C GLU A 439 30.30 -9.88 -23.21
N GLU A 440 29.97 -9.05 -22.24
CA GLU A 440 30.00 -7.59 -22.32
C GLU A 440 31.40 -7.08 -22.73
N ASN A 441 31.57 -6.70 -24.00
CA ASN A 441 32.76 -5.96 -24.41
C ASN A 441 32.67 -4.50 -23.95
N ASN A 442 33.17 -4.26 -22.74
CA ASN A 442 33.71 -2.98 -22.33
C ASN A 442 35.03 -2.70 -23.05
N SER A 443 35.23 -1.44 -23.44
CA SER A 443 36.46 -0.79 -23.90
C SER A 443 36.87 -0.93 -25.38
N THR A 444 36.56 0.09 -26.18
CA THR A 444 37.62 0.91 -26.81
C THR A 444 37.10 2.31 -27.10
N LYS A 445 37.76 3.31 -26.52
CA LYS A 445 37.61 4.72 -26.88
C LYS A 445 38.16 4.90 -28.29
N GLN A 446 37.36 5.45 -29.20
CA GLN A 446 37.88 6.32 -30.25
C GLN A 446 36.97 7.54 -30.35
N GLU A 447 37.59 8.69 -30.12
CA GLU A 447 37.00 10.01 -30.25
C GLU A 447 36.48 10.20 -31.68
N ASN A 448 35.20 10.50 -31.81
CA ASN A 448 34.71 11.26 -32.96
C ASN A 448 33.85 12.41 -32.44
N LYS A 449 34.48 13.58 -32.39
CA LYS A 449 33.83 14.88 -32.17
C LYS A 449 32.90 15.18 -33.34
N ASN A 450 31.78 15.82 -32.99
CA ASN A 450 30.88 16.61 -33.85
C ASN A 450 29.95 15.84 -34.82
N ARG A 451 28.68 15.71 -34.42
CA ARG A 451 27.60 16.63 -34.83
C ARG A 451 26.28 16.17 -34.19
N GLY A 452 25.57 17.10 -33.56
CA GLY A 452 24.26 16.85 -32.96
C GLY A 452 23.27 16.36 -34.01
N SER A 453 22.72 15.17 -33.80
CA SER A 453 21.52 14.71 -34.52
C SER A 453 20.45 14.41 -33.49
N LYS A 454 19.42 15.25 -33.46
CA LYS A 454 18.18 15.04 -32.69
C LYS A 454 17.58 13.70 -33.15
N ARG A 455 17.58 12.69 -32.28
CA ARG A 455 16.81 11.46 -32.50
C ARG A 455 15.32 11.82 -32.55
N LYS A 456 14.77 11.91 -33.76
CA LYS A 456 13.31 11.97 -33.99
C LYS A 456 12.73 10.60 -33.63
N HIS A 457 11.69 10.58 -32.80
CA HIS A 457 10.79 9.43 -32.68
C HIS A 457 10.22 9.06 -34.06
N PRO A 458 10.04 7.78 -34.41
CA PRO A 458 9.33 7.43 -35.62
C PRO A 458 7.86 7.79 -35.41
N ARG A 459 7.40 8.78 -36.18
CA ARG A 459 5.98 9.06 -36.36
C ARG A 459 5.46 7.93 -37.25
N TRP A 460 4.42 7.21 -36.83
CA TRP A 460 3.67 6.35 -37.75
C TRP A 460 3.06 7.26 -38.82
N ALA A 461 3.71 7.30 -39.98
CA ALA A 461 3.21 7.96 -41.17
C ALA A 461 2.53 6.88 -42.01
N GLU A 462 1.20 6.90 -42.03
CA GLU A 462 0.44 6.34 -43.15
C GLU A 462 0.72 7.23 -44.36
N GLY A 463 1.50 6.71 -45.30
CA GLY A 463 1.85 7.42 -46.53
C GLY A 463 2.70 6.52 -47.41
N ASN A 464 2.12 6.09 -48.52
CA ASN A 464 2.83 5.42 -49.61
C ASN A 464 3.88 6.38 -50.17
N GLU A 465 5.15 6.19 -49.82
CA GLU A 465 6.28 6.72 -50.57
C GLU A 465 6.97 5.54 -51.24
N GLU A 466 7.02 5.58 -52.58
CA GLU A 466 7.76 4.65 -53.41
C GLU A 466 9.25 4.70 -53.02
N ILE A 467 9.78 3.57 -52.55
CA ILE A 467 11.19 3.42 -52.22
C ILE A 467 11.92 2.99 -53.50
N ASP A 468 12.79 3.87 -53.99
CA ASP A 468 13.75 3.58 -55.05
C ASP A 468 14.57 2.31 -54.71
N GLY A 469 14.52 1.34 -55.61
CA GLY A 469 15.18 0.05 -55.47
C GLY A 469 16.68 0.13 -55.76
N GLU A 470 17.48 -0.34 -54.81
CA GLU A 470 18.60 -1.27 -55.00
C GLU A 470 19.20 -1.62 -53.62
N ASN A 471 19.17 -2.91 -53.24
CA ASN A 471 19.77 -3.52 -52.03
C ASN A 471 19.12 -3.28 -50.65
N ALA A 472 17.80 -3.38 -50.51
CA ALA A 472 17.19 -3.66 -49.20
C ALA A 472 17.15 -5.19 -48.97
N LYS A 473 18.08 -5.72 -48.16
CA LYS A 473 18.02 -7.13 -47.73
C LYS A 473 16.70 -7.40 -47.02
N GLU A 474 16.00 -8.47 -47.42
CA GLU A 474 14.74 -8.86 -46.81
C GLU A 474 14.99 -9.33 -45.35
N LEU A 475 14.33 -8.68 -44.39
CA LEU A 475 14.42 -9.04 -42.98
C LEU A 475 13.48 -10.22 -42.71
N VAL A 476 14.02 -11.36 -42.29
CA VAL A 476 13.23 -12.51 -41.86
C VAL A 476 13.14 -12.53 -40.33
N PHE A 477 11.94 -12.70 -39.80
CA PHE A 477 11.72 -12.84 -38.36
C PHE A 477 11.86 -14.32 -37.95
N ASP A 478 12.63 -14.59 -36.88
CA ASP A 478 12.76 -15.92 -36.27
C ASP A 478 12.59 -15.82 -34.75
N THR A 479 12.48 -16.96 -34.04
CA THR A 479 12.31 -17.02 -32.58
C THR A 479 13.33 -17.92 -31.92
N ILE A 480 13.96 -17.42 -30.86
CA ILE A 480 14.92 -18.17 -30.04
C ILE A 480 14.48 -18.23 -28.58
N PRO A 481 14.79 -19.30 -27.82
CA PRO A 481 14.54 -19.32 -26.38
C PRO A 481 15.33 -18.22 -25.67
N PHE A 482 14.67 -17.42 -24.81
CA PHE A 482 15.33 -16.33 -24.08
C PHE A 482 14.62 -16.01 -22.75
N PRO A 483 15.35 -15.84 -21.62
CA PRO A 483 16.80 -15.99 -21.48
C PRO A 483 17.25 -17.44 -21.69
N THR A 484 18.54 -17.63 -22.00
CA THR A 484 19.16 -18.94 -22.28
C THR A 484 18.95 -19.93 -21.14
N ASN A 485 18.99 -19.45 -19.90
CA ASN A 485 18.56 -20.18 -18.70
C ASN A 485 17.31 -19.52 -18.14
N GLN A 486 16.21 -20.25 -18.09
CA GLN A 486 14.99 -19.78 -17.44
C GLN A 486 15.00 -20.25 -16.00
N PRO A 487 14.61 -19.40 -15.03
CA PRO A 487 14.30 -19.87 -13.70
C PRO A 487 13.00 -20.70 -13.79
N THR A 488 13.12 -21.96 -14.19
CA THR A 488 12.05 -22.94 -14.04
C THR A 488 12.09 -23.43 -12.61
N HIS A 489 10.93 -23.46 -11.95
CA HIS A 489 10.79 -24.35 -10.82
C HIS A 489 10.63 -25.76 -11.41
N THR A 490 11.31 -26.76 -10.86
CA THR A 490 11.01 -28.16 -11.13
C THR A 490 10.12 -28.63 -10.00
N GLY A 491 8.85 -28.90 -10.30
CA GLY A 491 7.90 -29.39 -9.32
C GLY A 491 6.56 -29.77 -9.92
N TYR A 492 5.81 -30.54 -9.14
CA TYR A 492 4.54 -31.12 -9.52
C TYR A 492 3.41 -30.45 -8.76
N LEU A 493 2.31 -30.21 -9.46
CA LEU A 493 1.05 -29.78 -8.86
C LEU A 493 0.10 -30.97 -8.79
N THR A 494 -0.26 -31.38 -7.58
CA THR A 494 -1.29 -32.41 -7.36
C THR A 494 -2.58 -31.72 -6.91
N SER A 495 -3.60 -31.78 -7.76
CA SER A 495 -4.93 -31.25 -7.47
C SER A 495 -5.90 -32.35 -7.05
N ALA A 496 -6.88 -32.01 -6.21
CA ALA A 496 -7.88 -32.93 -5.71
C ALA A 496 -9.18 -32.21 -5.31
N THR A 497 -10.29 -32.95 -5.27
CA THR A 497 -11.61 -32.44 -4.87
C THR A 497 -12.17 -33.23 -3.70
N LEU A 498 -12.64 -32.53 -2.67
CA LEU A 498 -13.44 -33.12 -1.61
C LEU A 498 -14.92 -32.84 -1.86
N LEU A 499 -15.75 -33.88 -1.87
CA LEU A 499 -17.20 -33.71 -2.04
C LEU A 499 -17.86 -33.22 -0.75
N PRO A 500 -18.99 -32.51 -0.84
CA PRO A 500 -19.79 -32.16 0.33
C PRO A 500 -20.17 -33.42 1.11
N LYS A 501 -20.25 -33.30 2.44
CA LYS A 501 -20.82 -34.38 3.26
C LYS A 501 -22.30 -34.51 2.92
N ARG A 502 -22.75 -35.72 2.57
CA ARG A 502 -24.19 -35.99 2.41
C ARG A 502 -24.85 -35.76 3.78
N VAL A 503 -25.74 -34.76 3.85
CA VAL A 503 -26.59 -34.49 5.02
C VAL A 503 -27.61 -35.61 5.18
#